data_AF-A0A510X5Z4-F1
#
_entry.id   AF-A0A510X5Z4-F1
#
_cell.length_a   1.000
_cell.length_b   1.000
_cell.length_c   1.000
_cell.angle_alpha   90.00
_cell.angle_beta   90.00
_cell.angle_gamma   90.00
#
_symmetry.space_group_name_H-M   'P 1'
#
loop_
_entity.id
_entity.type
_entity.pdbx_description
1 polymer ?
#
loop_
_entity_poly.entity_id
_entity_poly.type
_entity_poly.pdbx_seq_one_letter_code
_entity_poly.pdbx_strand_id
1 'polypeptide(L)'
;MRGDALINNIQSLIATFADIHATDKQGWSTERTEKLRALSEHIRYTETVIKSLHPDIGTKVEQWRTSSDNEGSSIPRVVSYILGGVGAIIGDKYDEFLFSKAEDLRRIQGYVFEEISE
;
A
#
# COMPACT_ATOMS: atom_id res chain seq x y z
N MET A 1 22.21 5.98 -6.51
CA MET A 1 21.75 6.40 -7.86
C MET A 1 20.22 6.54 -7.86
N ARG A 2 19.60 7.13 -8.89
CA ARG A 2 18.13 7.30 -8.96
C ARG A 2 17.38 5.95 -8.92
N GLY A 3 17.98 4.89 -9.50
CA GLY A 3 17.48 3.51 -9.42
C GLY A 3 17.41 2.97 -7.99
N ASP A 4 18.49 3.10 -7.20
CA ASP A 4 18.50 2.66 -5.79
C ASP A 4 17.39 3.36 -4.97
N ALA A 5 17.18 4.66 -5.22
CA ALA A 5 16.12 5.42 -4.54
C ALA A 5 14.73 4.87 -4.90
N LEU A 6 14.49 4.51 -6.17
CA LEU A 6 13.23 3.91 -6.60
C LEU A 6 12.99 2.55 -5.95
N ILE A 7 14.01 1.68 -5.95
CA ILE A 7 13.94 0.35 -5.31
C ILE A 7 13.63 0.49 -3.82
N ASN A 8 14.33 1.39 -3.11
CA ASN A 8 14.13 1.62 -1.69
C ASN A 8 12.70 2.10 -1.38
N ASN A 9 12.13 2.99 -2.22
CA ASN A 9 10.76 3.45 -2.03
C ASN A 9 9.72 2.33 -2.29
N ILE A 10 9.94 1.47 -3.28
CA ILE A 10 9.08 0.31 -3.52
C ILE A 10 9.16 -0.70 -2.37
N GLN A 11 10.35 -0.98 -1.88
CA GLN A 11 10.53 -1.83 -0.70
C GLN A 11 9.87 -1.23 0.55
N SER A 12 9.99 0.09 0.74
CA SER A 12 9.31 0.82 1.81
C SER A 12 7.79 0.72 1.69
N LEU A 13 7.25 0.80 0.47
CA LEU A 13 5.82 0.63 0.22
C LEU A 13 5.33 -0.78 0.55
N ILE A 14 6.09 -1.80 0.15
CA ILE A 14 5.82 -3.22 0.49
C ILE A 14 5.83 -3.42 2.00
N ALA A 15 6.84 -2.90 2.70
CA ALA A 15 6.95 -3.00 4.15
C ALA A 15 5.79 -2.29 4.86
N THR A 16 5.44 -1.08 4.42
CA THR A 16 4.31 -0.31 4.95
C THR A 16 2.99 -1.07 4.78
N PHE A 17 2.80 -1.74 3.64
CA PHE A 17 1.59 -2.51 3.38
C PHE A 17 1.53 -3.80 4.18
N ALA A 18 2.67 -4.48 4.38
CA ALA A 18 2.76 -5.61 5.30
C ALA A 18 2.43 -5.21 6.76
N ASP A 19 2.88 -4.02 7.19
CA ASP A 19 2.57 -3.46 8.50
C ASP A 19 1.08 -3.17 8.68
N ILE A 20 0.39 -2.74 7.61
CA ILE A 20 -1.08 -2.60 7.62
C ILE A 20 -1.74 -3.95 7.88
N HIS A 21 -1.34 -4.98 7.14
CA HIS A 21 -1.90 -6.33 7.29
C HIS A 21 -1.69 -6.87 8.71
N ALA A 22 -0.48 -6.72 9.26
CA ALA A 22 -0.18 -7.14 10.63
C ALA A 22 -0.95 -6.32 11.69
N THR A 23 -1.14 -5.01 11.45
CA THR A 23 -1.85 -4.12 12.39
C THR A 23 -3.37 -4.35 12.32
N ASP A 24 -3.91 -4.69 11.16
CA ASP A 24 -5.32 -4.99 10.99
C ASP A 24 -5.77 -6.17 11.85
N LYS A 25 -4.92 -7.20 11.97
CA LYS A 25 -5.13 -8.39 12.82
C LYS A 25 -5.10 -8.11 14.33
N GLN A 26 -4.72 -6.91 14.76
CA GLN A 26 -4.72 -6.54 16.17
C GLN A 26 -6.14 -6.24 16.65
N GLY A 27 -6.38 -6.47 17.95
CA GLY A 27 -7.61 -6.06 18.60
C GLY A 27 -7.80 -4.54 18.58
N TRP A 28 -9.03 -4.08 18.82
CA TRP A 28 -9.34 -2.66 18.78
C TRP A 28 -8.55 -1.87 19.84
N SER A 29 -7.91 -0.78 19.40
CA SER A 29 -7.36 0.27 20.28
C SER A 29 -7.23 1.59 19.51
N THR A 30 -7.07 2.68 20.24
CA THR A 30 -6.79 4.01 19.65
C THR A 30 -5.47 3.98 18.89
N GLU A 31 -4.43 3.38 19.49
CA GLU A 31 -3.09 3.28 18.92
C GLU A 31 -3.08 2.48 17.62
N ARG A 32 -3.86 1.39 17.55
CA ARG A 32 -4.06 0.62 16.30
C ARG A 32 -4.62 1.51 15.20
N THR A 33 -5.67 2.27 15.51
CA THR A 33 -6.36 3.13 14.55
C THR A 33 -5.44 4.26 14.05
N GLU A 34 -4.71 4.90 14.97
CA GLU A 34 -3.73 5.93 14.64
C GLU A 34 -2.58 5.37 13.80
N LYS A 35 -2.08 4.19 14.12
CA LYS A 35 -1.05 3.50 13.34
C LYS A 35 -1.53 3.22 11.92
N LEU A 36 -2.74 2.69 11.74
CA LEU A 36 -3.32 2.44 10.42
C LEU A 36 -3.49 3.73 9.59
N ARG A 37 -3.88 4.83 10.24
CA ARG A 37 -3.95 6.15 9.60
C ARG A 37 -2.57 6.63 9.14
N ALA A 38 -1.57 6.55 10.01
CA ALA A 38 -0.20 6.95 9.70
C ALA A 38 0.39 6.09 8.55
N LEU A 39 0.18 4.78 8.57
CA LEU A 39 0.61 3.89 7.49
C LEU A 39 -0.09 4.23 6.16
N SER A 40 -1.37 4.58 6.21
CA SER A 40 -2.11 5.03 5.02
C SER A 40 -1.59 6.35 4.45
N GLU A 41 -1.17 7.29 5.31
CA GLU A 41 -0.56 8.54 4.88
C GLU A 41 0.83 8.28 4.29
N HIS A 42 1.59 7.37 4.88
CA HIS A 42 2.89 6.96 4.38
C HIS A 42 2.79 6.36 2.98
N ILE A 43 1.79 5.53 2.69
CA ILE A 43 1.53 5.02 1.32
C ILE A 43 1.42 6.17 0.32
N ARG A 44 0.61 7.20 0.62
CA ARG A 44 0.41 8.35 -0.28
C ARG A 44 1.68 9.17 -0.47
N TYR A 45 2.46 9.34 0.60
CA TYR A 45 3.73 10.04 0.52
C TYR A 45 4.72 9.28 -0.37
N THR A 46 4.88 7.97 -0.13
CA THR A 46 5.81 7.12 -0.89
C THR A 46 5.41 7.03 -2.37
N GLU A 47 4.12 6.93 -2.70
CA GLU A 47 3.61 7.06 -4.08
C GLU A 47 4.06 8.38 -4.72
N THR A 48 3.93 9.50 -4.01
CA THR A 48 4.32 10.83 -4.53
C THR A 48 5.82 10.88 -4.83
N VAL A 49 6.64 10.32 -3.95
CA VAL A 49 8.09 10.20 -4.15
C VAL A 49 8.40 9.31 -5.35
N ILE A 50 7.79 8.13 -5.45
CA ILE A 50 7.96 7.20 -6.58
C ILE A 50 7.59 7.89 -7.89
N LYS A 51 6.45 8.58 -7.95
CA LYS A 51 6.00 9.30 -9.15
C LYS A 51 6.95 10.41 -9.57
N SER A 52 7.59 11.08 -8.61
CA SER A 52 8.62 12.08 -8.86
C SER A 52 9.93 11.45 -9.38
N LEU A 53 10.28 10.27 -8.87
CA LEU A 53 11.46 9.52 -9.31
C LEU A 53 11.27 8.87 -10.68
N HIS A 54 10.09 8.31 -10.95
CA HIS A 54 9.77 7.56 -12.16
C HIS A 54 8.25 7.64 -12.45
N PRO A 55 7.81 8.52 -13.37
CA PRO A 55 6.39 8.77 -13.61
C PRO A 55 5.57 7.54 -14.01
N ASP A 56 6.13 6.65 -14.84
CA ASP A 56 5.41 5.46 -15.30
C ASP A 56 5.18 4.44 -14.18
N ILE A 57 6.22 4.12 -13.40
CA ILE A 57 6.08 3.31 -12.19
C ILE A 57 5.16 3.99 -11.18
N GLY A 58 5.27 5.31 -11.01
CA GLY A 58 4.36 6.09 -10.17
C GLY A 58 2.90 5.95 -10.56
N THR A 59 2.60 5.94 -11.86
CA THR A 59 1.24 5.71 -12.37
C THR A 59 0.75 4.30 -12.05
N LYS A 60 1.61 3.28 -12.16
CA LYS A 60 1.26 1.90 -11.75
C LYS A 60 0.97 1.81 -10.25
N VAL A 61 1.75 2.49 -9.41
CA VAL A 61 1.52 2.55 -7.95
C VAL A 61 0.22 3.30 -7.62
N GLU A 62 -0.06 4.40 -8.30
CA GLU A 62 -1.33 5.14 -8.14
C GLU A 62 -2.53 4.26 -8.53
N GLN A 63 -2.45 3.54 -9.64
CA GLN A 63 -3.48 2.59 -10.07
C GLN A 63 -3.64 1.43 -9.08
N TRP A 64 -2.54 0.87 -8.59
CA TRP A 64 -2.59 -0.15 -7.53
C TRP A 64 -3.33 0.36 -6.29
N ARG A 65 -3.03 1.58 -5.84
CA ARG A 65 -3.66 2.19 -4.66
C ARG A 65 -5.15 2.45 -4.88
N THR A 66 -5.51 3.02 -6.03
CA THR A 66 -6.85 3.60 -6.24
C THR A 66 -7.85 2.66 -6.90
N SER A 67 -7.39 1.63 -7.61
CA SER A 67 -8.28 0.66 -8.26
C SER A 67 -9.08 -0.13 -7.25
N SER A 68 -10.37 -0.27 -7.54
CA SER A 68 -11.30 -1.10 -6.77
C SER A 68 -11.35 -2.51 -7.34
N ASP A 69 -11.55 -3.49 -6.47
CA ASP A 69 -11.97 -4.83 -6.88
C ASP A 69 -13.47 -4.90 -7.23
N ASN A 70 -13.96 -6.10 -7.53
CA ASN A 70 -15.37 -6.34 -7.89
C ASN A 70 -16.35 -6.05 -6.74
N GLU A 71 -15.86 -5.95 -5.50
CA GLU A 71 -16.66 -5.60 -4.32
C GLU A 71 -16.60 -4.10 -3.99
N GLY A 72 -15.89 -3.33 -4.81
CA GLY A 72 -15.68 -1.90 -4.59
C GLY A 72 -14.62 -1.58 -3.52
N SER A 73 -13.82 -2.56 -3.11
CA SER A 73 -12.74 -2.38 -2.13
C SER A 73 -11.52 -1.77 -2.82
N SER A 74 -11.02 -0.67 -2.27
CA SER A 74 -9.79 0.00 -2.67
C SER A 74 -8.97 0.36 -1.43
N ILE A 75 -7.68 0.62 -1.57
CA ILE A 75 -6.81 0.90 -0.41
C ILE A 75 -7.31 2.14 0.36
N PRO A 76 -7.68 3.27 -0.28
CA PRO A 76 -8.28 4.41 0.42
C PRO A 76 -9.54 4.04 1.20
N ARG A 77 -10.40 3.18 0.64
CA ARG A 77 -11.64 2.76 1.29
C ARG A 77 -11.36 1.84 2.48
N VAL A 78 -10.58 0.79 2.28
CA VAL A 78 -10.34 -0.24 3.29
C VAL A 78 -9.40 0.28 4.35
N VAL A 79 -8.19 0.70 3.97
CA VAL A 79 -7.14 1.07 4.92
C VAL A 79 -7.40 2.44 5.54
N SER A 80 -7.62 3.47 4.72
CA SER A 80 -7.74 4.83 5.26
C SER A 80 -9.08 5.07 5.95
N TYR A 81 -10.18 4.65 5.33
CA TYR A 81 -11.52 4.96 5.83
C TYR A 81 -12.04 3.91 6.83
N ILE A 82 -12.11 2.63 6.45
CA ILE A 82 -12.72 1.61 7.31
C ILE A 82 -11.82 1.28 8.51
N LEU A 83 -10.55 0.98 8.25
CA LEU A 83 -9.60 0.52 9.27
C LEU A 83 -9.02 1.68 10.09
N GLY A 84 -8.43 2.69 9.45
CA GLY A 84 -7.80 3.83 10.12
C GLY A 84 -8.73 5.01 10.41
N GLY A 85 -9.91 5.08 9.76
CA GLY A 85 -10.85 6.18 9.92
C GLY A 85 -11.91 5.85 10.97
N VAL A 86 -12.71 4.83 10.69
CA VAL A 86 -13.79 4.35 11.57
C VAL A 86 -13.24 3.45 12.70
N GLY A 87 -12.03 2.89 12.54
CA GLY A 87 -11.45 1.99 13.53
C GLY A 87 -12.12 0.62 13.55
N ALA A 88 -12.69 0.16 12.43
CA ALA A 88 -13.46 -1.07 12.40
C ALA A 88 -12.58 -2.31 12.67
N ILE A 89 -13.17 -3.28 13.38
CA ILE A 89 -12.66 -4.65 13.48
C ILE A 89 -13.54 -5.52 12.59
N ILE A 90 -12.92 -6.08 11.56
CA ILE A 90 -13.58 -6.68 10.40
C ILE A 90 -13.30 -8.19 10.28
N GLY A 91 -12.52 -8.75 11.21
CA GLY A 91 -12.03 -10.13 11.12
C GLY A 91 -11.23 -10.32 9.83
N ASP A 92 -11.52 -11.40 9.12
CA ASP A 92 -10.79 -11.77 7.90
C ASP A 92 -11.44 -11.22 6.62
N LYS A 93 -12.46 -10.35 6.73
CA LYS A 93 -13.28 -9.88 5.61
C LYS A 93 -12.45 -9.30 4.45
N TYR A 94 -11.35 -8.62 4.76
CA TYR A 94 -10.52 -7.95 3.75
C TYR A 94 -9.17 -8.65 3.53
N ASP A 95 -8.99 -9.87 4.03
CA ASP A 95 -7.75 -10.62 3.87
C ASP A 95 -7.43 -10.86 2.41
N GLU A 96 -8.38 -11.41 1.64
CA GLU A 96 -8.18 -11.67 0.21
C GLU A 96 -7.83 -10.39 -0.56
N PHE A 97 -8.52 -9.29 -0.24
CA PHE A 97 -8.22 -7.97 -0.80
C PHE A 97 -6.79 -7.51 -0.46
N LEU A 98 -6.39 -7.59 0.81
CA LEU A 98 -5.05 -7.19 1.27
C LEU A 98 -3.97 -8.11 0.68
N PHE A 99 -4.20 -9.42 0.58
CA PHE A 99 -3.28 -10.34 -0.07
C PHE A 99 -3.11 -10.03 -1.55
N SER A 100 -4.22 -9.83 -2.28
CA SER A 100 -4.19 -9.49 -3.70
C SER A 100 -3.40 -8.19 -3.96
N LYS A 101 -3.62 -7.17 -3.14
CA LYS A 101 -2.86 -5.92 -3.24
C LYS A 101 -1.37 -6.10 -2.90
N ALA A 102 -1.01 -7.00 -1.99
CA ALA A 102 0.39 -7.31 -1.72
C ALA A 102 1.07 -8.02 -2.92
N GLU A 103 0.35 -8.90 -3.62
CA GLU A 103 0.84 -9.51 -4.86
C GLU A 103 1.01 -8.50 -5.99
N ASP A 104 0.09 -7.55 -6.15
CA ASP A 104 0.24 -6.46 -7.11
C ASP A 104 1.52 -5.65 -6.86
N LEU A 105 1.84 -5.34 -5.60
CA LEU A 105 3.09 -4.65 -5.26
C LEU A 105 4.33 -5.45 -5.65
N ARG A 106 4.30 -6.78 -5.48
CA ARG A 106 5.39 -7.67 -5.92
C ARG A 106 5.55 -7.63 -7.44
N ARG A 107 4.46 -7.56 -8.20
CA ARG A 107 4.50 -7.37 -9.67
C ARG A 107 5.11 -6.03 -10.05
N ILE A 108 4.71 -4.94 -9.37
CA ILE A 108 5.31 -3.60 -9.58
C ILE A 108 6.81 -3.62 -9.28
N GLN A 109 7.23 -4.29 -8.22
CA GLN A 109 8.65 -4.47 -7.91
C GLN A 109 9.39 -5.22 -9.03
N GLY A 110 8.78 -6.25 -9.62
CA GLY A 110 9.32 -6.94 -10.80
C GLY A 110 9.58 -5.99 -11.96
N TYR A 111 8.58 -5.18 -12.34
CA TYR A 111 8.74 -4.17 -13.39
C TYR A 111 9.85 -3.17 -13.09
N VAL A 112 10.02 -2.76 -11.83
CA VAL A 112 11.09 -1.84 -11.43
C VAL A 112 12.48 -2.46 -11.63
N PHE A 113 12.64 -3.76 -11.36
CA PHE A 113 13.91 -4.43 -11.61
C PHE A 113 14.22 -4.59 -13.10
N GLU A 114 13.20 -4.84 -13.93
CA GLU A 114 13.33 -4.89 -15.38
C GLU A 114 13.79 -3.54 -15.94
N GLU A 115 13.09 -2.45 -15.57
CA GLU A 115 13.40 -1.08 -16.05
C GLU A 115 14.77 -0.56 -15.61
N ILE A 116 15.30 -0.98 -14.46
CA ILE A 116 16.63 -0.56 -13.98
C ILE A 116 17.76 -1.40 -14.60
N SER A 117 17.43 -2.58 -15.15
CA SER A 117 18.40 -3.46 -15.81
C SER A 117 18.63 -3.11 -17.28
N GLU A 118 17.76 -2.28 -17.86
CA GLU A 118 17.88 -1.68 -19.21
C GLU A 118 18.72 -0.39 -19.18
#